data_AF-A0A4R0QMP8-F1
#
_entry.id   AF-A0A4R0QMP8-F1
#
_cell.length_a   1.000
_cell.length_b   1.000
_cell.length_c   1.000
_cell.angle_alpha   90.00
_cell.angle_beta   90.00
_cell.angle_gamma   90.00
#
_symmetry.space_group_name_H-M   'P 1'
#
loop_
_entity.id
_entity.type
_entity.pdbx_description
1 polymer ?
#
loop_
_entity_poly.entity_id
_entity_poly.type
_entity_poly.pdbx_seq_one_letter_code
_entity_poly.pdbx_strand_id
1 'polypeptide(L)'
;MAITTKNKTVFNFQNHAKSITYGGLDGIITTFAVVAGAIGGSLGPTAIIILGFSNLLADGFSMAAGDYLSSTTEEHKEHAHAIKNAIMTFLSFNIFGLVPLVAYLLLANLAVMSDTITLLMASVIVSLALATLGWVKATITGQSKKSEIIRTLIVGIVAAGVAYAIGQLLEQVI
;
A
#
# COMPACT_ATOMS: atom_id res chain seq x y z
N MET A 1 0.09 8.18 44.15
CA MET A 1 -0.54 8.70 42.92
C MET A 1 0.53 8.71 41.83
N ALA A 2 0.72 7.59 41.12
CA ALA A 2 1.77 7.44 40.09
C ALA A 2 1.35 6.43 39.00
N ILE A 3 0.10 6.53 38.53
CA ILE A 3 -0.47 5.64 37.51
C ILE A 3 -1.15 6.51 36.44
N THR A 4 -0.40 7.31 35.68
CA THR A 4 -1.04 8.09 34.59
C THR A 4 -0.13 8.49 33.42
N THR A 5 1.20 8.46 33.55
CA THR A 5 2.11 8.89 32.46
C THR A 5 2.47 7.79 31.47
N LYS A 6 2.64 6.53 31.91
CA LYS A 6 3.02 5.43 31.01
C LYS A 6 1.94 5.08 29.96
N ASN A 7 0.67 5.38 30.27
CA ASN A 7 -0.47 5.04 29.43
C ASN A 7 -0.65 6.01 28.24
N LYS A 8 -0.29 7.29 28.39
CA LYS A 8 -0.38 8.30 27.31
C LYS A 8 0.61 8.04 26.16
N THR A 9 1.83 7.56 26.46
CA THR A 9 2.86 7.31 25.44
C THR A 9 2.56 6.09 24.58
N VAL A 10 2.05 5.01 25.19
CA VAL A 10 1.67 3.77 24.50
C VAL A 10 0.44 3.98 23.60
N PHE A 11 -0.56 4.74 24.09
CA PHE A 11 -1.76 5.08 23.32
C PHE A 11 -1.47 5.98 22.11
N ASN A 12 -0.53 6.93 22.26
CA ASN A 12 -0.10 7.77 21.14
C ASN A 12 0.64 6.97 20.08
N PHE A 13 1.56 6.07 20.47
CA PHE A 13 2.32 5.27 19.50
C PHE A 13 1.42 4.29 18.71
N GLN A 14 0.39 3.72 19.34
CA GLN A 14 -0.55 2.81 18.68
C GLN A 14 -1.37 3.48 17.57
N ASN A 15 -1.78 4.74 17.74
CA ASN A 15 -2.60 5.42 16.74
C ASN A 15 -1.79 5.77 15.47
N HIS A 16 -0.54 6.22 15.62
CA HIS A 16 0.33 6.46 14.46
C HIS A 16 0.73 5.15 13.77
N ALA A 17 0.96 4.08 14.54
CA ALA A 17 1.29 2.76 13.98
C ALA A 17 0.16 2.19 13.10
N LYS A 18 -1.10 2.51 13.41
CA LYS A 18 -2.26 2.16 12.58
C LYS A 18 -2.25 2.91 11.26
N SER A 19 -2.09 4.24 11.27
CA SER A 19 -1.98 5.08 10.06
C SER A 19 -0.82 4.62 9.16
N ILE A 20 0.35 4.32 9.74
CA ILE A 20 1.51 3.80 9.00
C ILE A 20 1.16 2.48 8.32
N THR A 21 0.60 1.52 9.07
CA THR A 21 0.31 0.18 8.54
C THR A 21 -0.81 0.21 7.51
N TYR A 22 -1.81 1.05 7.71
CA TYR A 22 -2.93 1.24 6.80
C TYR A 22 -2.46 1.88 5.49
N GLY A 23 -1.76 3.03 5.56
CA GLY A 23 -1.17 3.67 4.39
C GLY A 23 -0.19 2.77 3.65
N GLY A 24 0.66 2.03 4.37
CA GLY A 24 1.63 1.15 3.75
C GLY A 24 1.01 -0.05 3.03
N LEU A 25 0.01 -0.70 3.63
CA LEU A 25 -0.69 -1.82 2.99
C LEU A 25 -1.44 -1.35 1.76
N ASP A 26 -2.16 -0.23 1.87
CA ASP A 26 -2.91 0.32 0.74
C ASP A 26 -1.97 0.74 -0.40
N GLY A 27 -0.87 1.43 -0.09
CA GLY A 27 0.13 1.85 -1.08
C GLY A 27 0.72 0.69 -1.87
N ILE A 28 1.07 -0.43 -1.20
CA ILE A 28 1.57 -1.62 -1.91
C ILE A 28 0.47 -2.21 -2.81
N ILE A 29 -0.75 -2.37 -2.28
CA ILE A 29 -1.83 -3.05 -3.01
C ILE A 29 -2.26 -2.22 -4.23
N THR A 30 -2.48 -0.92 -4.06
CA THR A 30 -2.92 -0.02 -5.14
C THR A 30 -1.86 0.12 -6.21
N THR A 31 -0.60 0.37 -5.83
CA THR A 31 0.48 0.51 -6.82
C THR A 31 0.76 -0.80 -7.54
N PHE A 32 0.67 -1.95 -6.85
CA PHE A 32 0.79 -3.25 -7.50
C PHE A 32 -0.36 -3.51 -8.46
N ALA A 33 -1.59 -3.14 -8.11
CA ALA A 33 -2.74 -3.25 -9.00
C ALA A 33 -2.59 -2.36 -10.25
N VAL A 34 -2.05 -1.15 -10.11
CA VAL A 34 -1.75 -0.26 -11.26
C VAL A 34 -0.72 -0.90 -12.19
N VAL A 35 0.38 -1.42 -11.64
CA VAL A 35 1.40 -2.11 -12.45
C VAL A 35 0.82 -3.35 -13.13
N ALA A 36 0.05 -4.17 -12.40
CA ALA A 36 -0.58 -5.37 -12.94
C ALA A 36 -1.61 -5.05 -14.04
N GLY A 37 -2.45 -4.03 -13.84
CA GLY A 37 -3.43 -3.58 -14.84
C GLY A 37 -2.77 -3.01 -16.08
N ALA A 38 -1.70 -2.24 -15.92
CA ALA A 38 -0.99 -1.69 -17.05
C ALA A 38 -0.28 -2.77 -17.88
N ILE A 39 0.32 -3.77 -17.23
CA ILE A 39 0.87 -4.95 -17.93
C ILE A 39 -0.25 -5.77 -18.58
N GLY A 40 -1.38 -5.92 -17.90
CA GLY A 40 -2.54 -6.64 -18.41
C GLY A 40 -3.09 -6.03 -19.68
N GLY A 41 -3.05 -4.69 -19.81
CA GLY A 41 -3.43 -3.97 -21.03
C GLY A 41 -2.26 -3.67 -21.98
N SER A 42 -1.18 -4.44 -21.89
CA SER A 42 0.03 -4.35 -22.74
C SER A 42 0.59 -2.93 -22.90
N LEU A 43 0.49 -2.11 -21.85
CA LEU A 43 1.08 -0.78 -21.83
C LEU A 43 2.59 -0.86 -21.73
N GLY A 44 3.28 -0.02 -22.50
CA GLY A 44 4.74 0.04 -22.47
C GLY A 44 5.31 0.49 -21.12
N PRO A 45 6.59 0.19 -20.81
CA PRO A 45 7.21 0.52 -19.53
C PRO A 45 7.12 1.99 -19.13
N THR A 46 7.22 2.91 -20.11
CA THR A 46 7.06 4.35 -19.86
C THR A 46 5.69 4.69 -19.30
N ALA A 47 4.62 4.10 -19.82
CA ALA A 47 3.27 4.32 -19.33
C ALA A 47 3.09 3.74 -17.92
N ILE A 48 3.64 2.55 -17.66
CA ILE A 48 3.61 1.92 -16.32
C ILE A 48 4.29 2.83 -15.28
N ILE A 49 5.42 3.44 -15.61
CA ILE A 49 6.14 4.36 -14.73
C ILE A 49 5.32 5.63 -14.47
N ILE A 50 4.79 6.25 -15.53
CA ILE A 50 3.97 7.47 -15.41
C ILE A 50 2.74 7.20 -14.56
N LEU A 51 2.01 6.12 -14.84
CA LEU A 51 0.82 5.73 -14.08
C LEU A 51 1.17 5.38 -12.64
N GLY A 52 2.24 4.61 -12.41
CA GLY A 52 2.70 4.21 -11.09
C GLY A 52 3.05 5.40 -10.20
N PHE A 53 3.89 6.33 -10.66
CA PHE A 53 4.24 7.52 -9.89
C PHE A 53 3.07 8.49 -9.72
N SER A 54 2.23 8.66 -10.75
CA SER A 54 1.05 9.53 -10.67
C SER A 54 0.08 9.01 -9.62
N ASN A 55 -0.20 7.69 -9.65
CA ASN A 55 -1.07 7.04 -8.68
C ASN A 55 -0.48 7.13 -7.27
N LEU A 56 0.82 6.86 -7.11
CA LEU A 56 1.49 6.90 -5.81
C LEU A 56 1.29 8.24 -5.08
N LEU A 57 1.49 9.36 -5.80
CA LEU A 57 1.39 10.69 -5.23
C LEU A 57 -0.06 11.14 -5.06
N ALA A 58 -0.90 10.92 -6.07
CA ALA A 58 -2.30 11.34 -6.06
C ALA A 58 -3.12 10.58 -5.01
N ASP A 59 -3.03 9.25 -5.00
CA ASP A 59 -3.75 8.41 -4.03
C ASP A 59 -3.20 8.61 -2.64
N GLY A 60 -1.88 8.70 -2.49
CA GLY A 60 -1.26 9.00 -1.20
C GLY A 60 -1.78 10.30 -0.60
N PHE A 61 -1.91 11.36 -1.41
CA PHE A 61 -2.49 12.63 -0.98
C PHE A 61 -3.96 12.49 -0.60
N SER A 62 -4.77 11.83 -1.45
CA SER A 62 -6.19 11.58 -1.21
C SER A 62 -6.41 10.82 0.11
N MET A 63 -5.61 9.79 0.35
CA MET A 63 -5.67 8.96 1.55
C MET A 63 -5.25 9.73 2.80
N ALA A 64 -4.21 10.56 2.70
CA ALA A 64 -3.79 11.44 3.80
C ALA A 64 -4.87 12.47 4.15
N ALA A 65 -5.52 13.07 3.14
CA ALA A 65 -6.65 13.95 3.33
C ALA A 65 -7.83 13.22 3.99
N GLY A 66 -8.11 11.99 3.58
CA GLY A 66 -9.13 11.13 4.19
C GLY A 66 -8.86 10.82 5.66
N ASP A 67 -7.62 10.44 6.01
CA ASP A 67 -7.22 10.16 7.40
C ASP A 67 -7.23 11.43 8.28
N TYR A 68 -6.85 12.59 7.71
CA TYR A 68 -7.01 13.88 8.37
C TYR A 68 -8.48 14.16 8.70
N LEU A 69 -9.35 14.09 7.69
CA LEU A 69 -10.78 14.37 7.85
C LEU A 69 -11.41 13.39 8.84
N SER A 70 -11.12 12.10 8.71
CA SER A 70 -11.59 11.07 9.64
C SER A 70 -11.13 11.35 11.07
N SER A 71 -9.85 11.71 11.26
CA SER A 71 -9.31 12.01 12.59
C SER A 71 -9.92 13.26 13.22
N THR A 72 -10.38 14.24 12.41
CA THR A 72 -11.07 15.44 12.91
C THR A 72 -12.53 15.20 13.32
N THR A 73 -13.15 14.11 12.87
CA THR A 73 -14.53 13.73 13.26
C THR A 73 -14.60 12.99 14.59
N GLU A 74 -13.47 12.57 15.15
CA GLU A 74 -13.42 11.89 16.44
C GLU A 74 -13.47 12.91 17.59
N GLU A 75 -14.52 12.87 18.41
CA GLU A 75 -14.59 13.63 19.66
C GLU A 75 -13.34 13.29 20.51
N HIS A 76 -12.62 14.33 20.94
CA HIS A 76 -11.38 14.30 21.75
C HIS A 76 -10.02 14.21 21.02
N LYS A 77 -9.94 14.30 19.69
CA LYS A 77 -8.64 14.44 18.99
C LYS A 77 -8.31 15.92 18.69
N GLU A 78 -7.11 16.35 19.11
CA GLU A 78 -6.57 17.66 18.72
C GLU A 78 -6.19 17.70 17.23
N HIS A 79 -6.37 18.84 16.57
CA HIS A 79 -5.99 19.03 15.16
C HIS A 79 -4.52 18.67 14.88
N ALA A 80 -3.61 18.93 15.83
CA ALA A 80 -2.20 18.55 15.71
C ALA A 80 -2.01 17.03 15.56
N HIS A 81 -2.84 16.21 16.22
CA HIS A 81 -2.82 14.77 16.08
C HIS A 81 -3.35 14.31 14.71
N ALA A 82 -4.42 14.94 14.20
CA ALA A 82 -4.96 14.62 12.88
C ALA A 82 -3.95 14.90 11.75
N ILE A 83 -3.26 16.05 11.81
CA ILE A 83 -2.19 16.39 10.85
C ILE A 83 -1.08 15.33 10.89
N LYS A 84 -0.67 14.92 12.09
CA LYS A 84 0.40 13.94 12.23
C LYS A 84 0.00 12.56 11.67
N ASN A 85 -1.23 12.11 11.89
CA ASN A 85 -1.73 10.86 11.28
C ASN A 85 -1.73 10.95 9.76
N ALA A 86 -2.25 12.04 9.19
CA ALA A 86 -2.28 12.26 7.75
C ALA A 86 -0.88 12.23 7.12
N ILE A 87 0.11 12.87 7.75
CA ILE A 87 1.50 12.83 7.30
C ILE A 87 2.05 11.40 7.36
N MET A 88 1.77 10.67 8.45
CA MET A 88 2.22 9.28 8.59
C MET A 88 1.62 8.37 7.52
N THR A 89 0.33 8.55 7.20
CA THR A 89 -0.37 7.84 6.12
C THR A 89 0.19 8.20 4.76
N PHE A 90 0.41 9.49 4.46
CA PHE A 90 1.02 9.94 3.21
C PHE A 90 2.40 9.31 3.00
N LEU A 91 3.27 9.41 4.01
CA LEU A 91 4.64 8.92 3.92
C LEU A 91 4.69 7.40 3.83
N SER A 92 3.89 6.68 4.62
CA SER A 92 3.88 5.22 4.55
C SER A 92 3.34 4.74 3.20
N PHE A 93 2.27 5.36 2.69
CA PHE A 93 1.72 5.04 1.36
C PHE A 93 2.77 5.19 0.27
N ASN A 94 3.47 6.33 0.24
CA ASN A 94 4.50 6.58 -0.77
C ASN A 94 5.71 5.65 -0.61
N ILE A 95 6.22 5.44 0.60
CA ILE A 95 7.41 4.61 0.83
C ILE A 95 7.14 3.15 0.50
N PHE A 96 6.02 2.60 0.99
CA PHE A 96 5.71 1.19 0.75
C PHE A 96 5.12 0.97 -0.65
N GLY A 97 4.32 1.90 -1.18
CA GLY A 97 3.79 1.82 -2.54
C GLY A 97 4.88 1.89 -3.62
N LEU A 98 6.06 2.45 -3.32
CA LEU A 98 7.21 2.35 -4.21
C LEU A 98 7.72 0.91 -4.37
N VAL A 99 7.44 -0.01 -3.43
CA VAL A 99 7.98 -1.38 -3.49
C VAL A 99 7.56 -2.11 -4.77
N PRO A 100 6.26 -2.22 -5.14
CA PRO A 100 5.86 -2.79 -6.42
C PRO A 100 6.50 -2.11 -7.64
N LEU A 101 6.56 -0.78 -7.64
CA LEU A 101 7.05 0.00 -8.77
C LEU A 101 8.56 -0.17 -8.97
N VAL A 102 9.32 -0.12 -7.88
CA VAL A 102 10.77 -0.36 -7.88
C VAL A 102 11.08 -1.80 -8.22
N ALA A 103 10.31 -2.77 -7.70
CA ALA A 103 10.48 -4.17 -8.06
C ALA A 103 10.30 -4.38 -9.58
N TYR A 104 9.25 -3.82 -10.16
CA TYR A 104 9.03 -3.84 -11.61
C TYR A 104 10.18 -3.17 -12.37
N LEU A 105 10.57 -1.95 -11.99
CA LEU A 105 11.63 -1.19 -12.64
C LEU A 105 12.98 -1.92 -12.62
N LEU A 106 13.38 -2.47 -11.49
CA LEU A 106 14.63 -3.20 -11.37
C LEU A 106 14.63 -4.44 -12.25
N LEU A 107 13.54 -5.22 -12.21
CA LEU A 107 13.42 -6.43 -13.00
C LEU A 107 13.32 -6.14 -14.51
N ALA A 108 12.59 -5.11 -14.91
CA ALA A 108 12.46 -4.70 -16.30
C ALA A 108 13.79 -4.19 -16.89
N ASN A 109 14.65 -3.55 -16.09
CA ASN A 109 15.97 -3.09 -16.54
C ASN A 109 17.02 -4.21 -16.52
N LEU A 110 16.90 -5.19 -15.61
CA LEU A 110 17.87 -6.27 -15.44
C LEU A 110 17.60 -7.47 -16.37
N ALA A 111 16.38 -7.61 -16.89
CA ALA A 111 15.95 -8.78 -17.63
C ALA A 111 15.52 -8.44 -19.06
N VAL A 112 16.17 -9.06 -20.05
CA VAL A 112 15.68 -9.21 -21.43
C VAL A 112 14.58 -10.28 -21.44
N MET A 113 13.51 -10.08 -20.67
CA MET A 113 12.42 -11.05 -20.50
C MET A 113 11.06 -10.42 -20.76
N SER A 114 10.06 -11.26 -21.06
CA SER A 114 8.69 -10.81 -21.34
C SER A 114 8.04 -10.18 -20.10
N ASP A 115 7.10 -9.24 -20.33
CA ASP A 115 6.41 -8.51 -19.26
C ASP A 115 5.72 -9.44 -18.25
N THR A 116 5.21 -10.58 -18.69
CA THR A 116 4.59 -11.59 -17.82
C THR A 116 5.56 -12.18 -16.79
N ILE A 117 6.80 -12.47 -17.19
CA ILE A 117 7.82 -13.02 -16.28
C ILE A 117 8.24 -11.96 -15.25
N THR A 118 8.39 -10.71 -15.71
CA THR A 118 8.69 -9.55 -14.85
C THR A 118 7.60 -9.37 -13.79
N LEU A 119 6.33 -9.45 -14.17
CA LEU A 119 5.20 -9.36 -13.24
C LEU A 119 5.19 -10.50 -12.21
N LEU A 120 5.46 -11.75 -12.64
CA LEU A 120 5.52 -12.89 -11.73
C LEU A 120 6.63 -12.73 -10.68
N MET A 121 7.82 -12.30 -11.09
CA MET A 121 8.93 -12.05 -10.16
C MET A 121 8.65 -10.86 -9.22
N ALA A 122 8.05 -9.78 -9.75
CA ALA A 122 7.61 -8.66 -8.93
C ALA A 122 6.57 -9.09 -7.90
N SER A 123 5.64 -9.99 -8.26
CA SER A 123 4.61 -10.52 -7.36
C SER A 123 5.20 -11.27 -6.14
N VAL A 124 6.37 -11.91 -6.30
CA VAL A 124 7.07 -12.57 -5.19
C VAL A 124 7.58 -11.52 -4.19
N ILE A 125 8.24 -10.47 -4.69
CA ILE A 125 8.75 -9.37 -3.86
C ILE A 125 7.59 -8.66 -3.14
N VAL A 126 6.51 -8.38 -3.87
CA VAL A 126 5.30 -7.76 -3.32
C VAL A 126 4.63 -8.65 -2.27
N SER A 127 4.55 -9.96 -2.51
CA SER A 127 3.99 -10.91 -1.55
C SER A 127 4.80 -10.95 -0.25
N LEU A 128 6.13 -10.91 -0.34
CA LEU A 128 6.99 -10.79 0.85
C LEU A 128 6.71 -9.48 1.59
N ALA A 129 6.63 -8.36 0.87
CA ALA A 129 6.33 -7.06 1.47
C ALA A 129 4.95 -7.05 2.16
N LEU A 130 3.91 -7.56 1.51
CA LEU A 130 2.57 -7.69 2.09
C LEU A 130 2.55 -8.63 3.31
N ALA A 131 3.28 -9.74 3.26
CA ALA A 131 3.40 -10.63 4.41
C ALA A 131 4.09 -9.95 5.60
N THR A 132 5.13 -9.13 5.36
CA THR A 132 5.78 -8.36 6.43
C THR A 132 4.83 -7.34 7.04
N LEU A 133 4.10 -6.57 6.23
CA LEU A 133 3.14 -5.59 6.74
C LEU A 133 1.93 -6.27 7.40
N GLY A 134 1.45 -7.41 6.89
CA GLY A 134 0.41 -8.22 7.51
C GLY A 134 0.82 -8.74 8.88
N TRP A 135 2.09 -9.13 9.04
CA TRP A 135 2.65 -9.51 10.34
C TRP A 135 2.70 -8.31 11.30
N VAL A 136 3.18 -7.15 10.84
CA VAL A 136 3.20 -5.91 11.64
C VAL A 136 1.78 -5.53 12.07
N LYS A 137 0.82 -5.55 11.15
CA LYS A 137 -0.61 -5.31 11.42
C LYS A 137 -1.15 -6.23 12.52
N ALA A 138 -0.82 -7.52 12.46
CA ALA A 138 -1.24 -8.49 13.47
C ALA A 138 -0.71 -8.12 14.86
N THR A 139 0.54 -7.67 14.96
CA THR A 139 1.13 -7.26 16.24
C THR A 139 0.48 -6.01 16.82
N ILE A 140 0.03 -5.07 15.98
CA ILE A 140 -0.61 -3.82 16.42
C ILE A 140 -2.06 -4.07 16.84
N THR A 141 -2.78 -4.92 16.10
CA THR A 141 -4.22 -5.19 16.30
C THR A 141 -4.50 -6.30 17.31
N GLY A 142 -3.47 -7.03 17.76
CA GLY A 142 -3.62 -8.18 18.66
C GLY A 142 -4.22 -9.42 18.00
N GLN A 143 -4.37 -9.42 16.67
CA GLN A 143 -4.93 -10.53 15.90
C GLN A 143 -3.90 -11.63 15.64
N SER A 144 -4.38 -12.81 15.23
CA SER A 144 -3.49 -13.92 14.89
C SER A 144 -2.62 -13.59 13.66
N LYS A 145 -1.29 -13.73 13.81
CA LYS A 145 -0.29 -13.41 12.76
C LYS A 145 -0.59 -14.12 11.43
N LYS A 146 -0.94 -15.40 11.49
CA LYS A 146 -1.25 -16.19 10.29
C LYS A 146 -2.46 -15.65 9.53
N SER A 147 -3.53 -15.28 10.24
CA SER A 147 -4.77 -14.82 9.60
C SER A 147 -4.58 -13.48 8.89
N GLU A 148 -3.89 -12.52 9.51
CA GLU A 148 -3.67 -11.21 8.90
C GLU A 148 -2.70 -11.27 7.71
N ILE A 149 -1.67 -12.12 7.76
CA ILE A 149 -0.80 -12.37 6.60
C ILE A 149 -1.62 -12.96 5.44
N ILE A 150 -2.44 -13.98 5.70
CA ILE A 150 -3.25 -14.61 4.65
C ILE A 150 -4.25 -13.61 4.06
N ARG A 151 -4.97 -12.85 4.91
CA ARG A 151 -5.93 -11.84 4.46
C ARG A 151 -5.28 -10.77 3.59
N THR A 152 -4.13 -10.23 4.01
CA THR A 152 -3.42 -9.20 3.25
C THR A 152 -2.90 -9.70 1.91
N LEU A 153 -2.38 -10.93 1.86
CA LEU A 153 -1.98 -11.57 0.60
C LEU A 153 -3.17 -11.78 -0.34
N ILE A 154 -4.31 -12.27 0.18
CA ILE A 154 -5.52 -12.49 -0.63
C ILE A 154 -6.00 -11.17 -1.24
N VAL A 155 -6.08 -10.10 -0.45
CA VAL A 155 -6.50 -8.78 -0.97
C VAL A 155 -5.55 -8.30 -2.06
N GLY A 156 -4.24 -8.44 -1.87
CA GLY A 156 -3.25 -8.07 -2.88
C GLY A 156 -3.38 -8.86 -4.19
N ILE A 157 -3.55 -10.18 -4.09
CA ILE A 157 -3.74 -11.07 -5.25
C ILE A 157 -5.03 -10.73 -5.99
N VAL A 158 -6.13 -10.55 -5.26
CA VAL A 158 -7.43 -10.23 -5.85
C VAL A 158 -7.40 -8.87 -6.53
N ALA A 159 -6.88 -7.83 -5.87
CA ALA A 159 -6.80 -6.49 -6.43
C ALA A 159 -5.96 -6.46 -7.73
N ALA A 160 -4.77 -7.08 -7.70
CA ALA A 160 -3.91 -7.16 -8.87
C ALA A 160 -4.53 -8.01 -10.00
N GLY A 161 -5.16 -9.14 -9.66
CA GLY A 161 -5.84 -9.99 -10.63
C GLY A 161 -7.02 -9.30 -11.31
N VAL A 162 -7.83 -8.55 -10.55
CA VAL A 162 -8.92 -7.74 -11.10
C VAL A 162 -8.37 -6.66 -12.03
N ALA A 163 -7.36 -5.92 -11.59
CA ALA A 163 -6.77 -4.86 -12.42
C ALA A 163 -6.14 -5.42 -13.71
N TYR A 164 -5.39 -6.51 -13.62
CA TYR A 164 -4.82 -7.20 -14.78
C TYR A 164 -5.91 -7.66 -15.76
N ALA A 165 -6.97 -8.30 -15.26
CA ALA A 165 -8.08 -8.77 -16.10
C ALA A 165 -8.82 -7.63 -16.78
N ILE A 166 -9.04 -6.51 -16.08
CA ILE A 166 -9.65 -5.30 -16.67
C ILE A 166 -8.73 -4.71 -17.74
N GLY A 167 -7.42 -4.60 -17.48
CA GLY A 167 -6.45 -4.14 -18.46
C GLY A 167 -6.48 -4.98 -19.74
N GLN A 168 -6.45 -6.31 -19.59
CA GLN A 168 -6.50 -7.26 -20.70
C GLN A 168 -7.81 -7.19 -21.47
N LEU A 169 -8.94 -7.02 -20.78
CA LEU A 169 -10.24 -6.88 -21.42
C LEU A 169 -10.33 -5.59 -22.22
N LEU A 170 -9.85 -4.47 -21.66
CA LEU A 170 -9.91 -3.18 -22.35
C LEU A 170 -8.99 -3.15 -23.58
N GLU A 171 -7.80 -3.74 -23.51
CA GLU A 171 -6.90 -3.87 -24.67
C GLU A 171 -7.54 -4.59 -25.86
N GLN A 172 -8.47 -5.52 -25.63
CA GLN A 172 -9.19 -6.19 -26.73
C GLN A 172 -10.27 -5.31 -27.37
N VAL A 173 -10.71 -4.26 -26.68
CA VAL A 173 -11.82 -3.39 -27.09
C VAL A 173 -11.33 -2.12 -27.77
N ILE A 174 -10.18 -1.59 -27.36
CA ILE A 174 -9.59 -0.34 -27.89
C ILE A 174 -8.44 -0.62 -28.86
#